data_AF-A0A7V6GX65-F1
#
_entry.id   AF-A0A7V6GX65-F1
#
_cell.length_a   1.000
_cell.length_b   1.000
_cell.length_c   1.000
_cell.angle_alpha   90.00
_cell.angle_beta   90.00
_cell.angle_gamma   90.00
#
_symmetry.space_group_name_H-M   'P 1'
#
loop_
_entity.id
_entity.type
_entity.pdbx_description
1 polymer ?
#
loop_
_entity_poly.entity_id
_entity_poly.type
_entity_poly.pdbx_seq_one_letter_code
_entity_poly.pdbx_strand_id
1 'polypeptide(L)' 'MKKARYDKELEREKEKLNKLVGEAFNKGTPFTEDEAVMEQNCKVDTLVVKIQKEKRKQNKNQMER' A
#
# COMPACT_ATOMS: atom_id res chain seq x y z
N MET A 1 -3.87 18.85 -3.70
CA MET A 1 -2.55 18.61 -3.07
C MET A 1 -2.47 17.39 -2.13
N LYS A 2 -3.57 16.90 -1.52
CA LYS A 2 -3.53 15.73 -0.60
C LYS A 2 -3.21 14.37 -1.26
N LYS A 3 -3.70 14.12 -2.49
CA LYS A 3 -3.39 12.89 -3.25
C LYS A 3 -1.90 12.61 -3.39
N ALA A 4 -1.12 13.64 -3.78
CA ALA A 4 0.32 13.50 -3.98
C ALA A 4 1.11 13.16 -2.70
N ARG A 5 0.57 13.47 -1.50
CA ARG A 5 1.20 13.06 -0.24
C ARG A 5 0.95 11.57 0.04
N TYR A 6 -0.28 11.11 -0.14
CA TYR A 6 -0.62 9.69 0.04
C TYR A 6 0.07 8.79 -0.99
N ASP A 7 0.19 9.24 -2.24
CA ASP A 7 0.90 8.48 -3.27
C ASP A 7 2.40 8.35 -2.95
N LYS A 8 3.06 9.43 -2.49
CA LYS A 8 4.48 9.36 -2.08
C LYS A 8 4.72 8.47 -0.86
N GLU A 9 3.80 8.48 0.11
CA GLU A 9 3.90 7.61 1.29
C GLU A 9 3.69 6.14 0.91
N LEU A 10 2.69 5.87 0.05
CA LEU A 10 2.41 4.55 -0.48
C LEU A 10 3.58 3.99 -1.29
N GLU A 11 4.23 4.81 -2.12
CA GLU A 11 5.42 4.41 -2.89
C GLU A 11 6.57 3.98 -1.97
N ARG A 12 6.86 4.74 -0.90
CA ARG A 12 7.92 4.36 0.06
C ARG A 12 7.60 3.06 0.78
N GLU A 13 6.36 2.89 1.24
CA GLU A 13 5.96 1.68 1.96
C GLU A 13 5.94 0.45 1.04
N LYS A 14 5.56 0.63 -0.24
CA LYS A 14 5.71 -0.40 -1.28
C LYS A 14 7.15 -0.73 -1.59
N GLU A 15 8.04 0.25 -1.65
CA GLU A 15 9.46 0.02 -1.92
C GLU A 15 10.13 -0.78 -0.78
N LYS A 16 9.78 -0.49 0.48
CA LYS A 16 10.18 -1.30 1.64
C LYS A 16 9.65 -2.73 1.54
N LEU A 17 8.36 -2.90 1.22
CA LEU A 17 7.76 -4.22 1.04
C LEU A 17 8.48 -4.99 -0.08
N ASN A 18 8.81 -4.33 -1.18
CA ASN A 18 9.48 -4.97 -2.32
C ASN A 18 10.91 -5.43 -1.97
N LYS A 19 11.62 -4.70 -1.11
CA LYS A 19 12.93 -5.13 -0.58
C LYS A 19 12.78 -6.37 0.30
N LEU A 20 11.82 -6.38 1.24
CA LEU A 20 11.56 -7.53 2.11
C LEU A 20 11.14 -8.76 1.31
N VAL A 21 10.26 -8.60 0.32
CA VAL A 21 9.85 -9.67 -0.60
C VAL A 21 11.03 -10.15 -1.42
N GLY A 22 11.91 -9.26 -1.89
CA GLY A 22 13.13 -9.64 -2.61
C GLY A 22 14.11 -10.44 -1.74
N GLU A 23 14.27 -10.07 -0.48
CA GLU A 23 15.08 -10.81 0.50
C GLU A 23 14.48 -12.19 0.81
N ALA A 24 13.17 -12.26 1.04
CA ALA A 24 12.46 -13.53 1.26
C ALA A 24 12.53 -14.43 0.02
N PHE A 25 12.36 -13.87 -1.17
CA PHE A 25 12.48 -14.56 -2.45
C PHE A 25 13.89 -15.12 -2.66
N ASN A 26 14.93 -14.33 -2.40
CA ASN A 26 16.32 -14.79 -2.48
C ASN A 26 16.65 -15.89 -1.46
N LYS A 27 16.01 -15.87 -0.29
CA LYS A 27 16.13 -16.92 0.73
C LYS A 27 15.26 -18.16 0.42
N GLY A 28 14.39 -18.09 -0.58
CA GLY A 28 13.41 -19.14 -0.89
C GLY A 28 12.33 -19.31 0.19
N THR A 29 12.13 -18.30 1.04
CA THR A 29 11.19 -18.33 2.15
C THR A 29 9.82 -17.83 1.69
N PRO A 30 8.71 -18.49 2.07
CA PRO A 30 7.38 -17.98 1.80
C PRO A 30 7.18 -16.62 2.48
N PHE A 31 6.90 -15.60 1.69
CA PHE A 31 6.57 -14.24 2.17
C PHE A 31 5.34 -14.20 3.08
N THR A 32 4.52 -15.25 3.07
CA THR A 32 3.35 -15.44 3.94
C THR A 32 3.71 -15.89 5.37
N GLU A 33 4.92 -16.42 5.57
CA GLU A 33 5.42 -16.86 6.88
C GLU A 33 6.29 -15.79 7.56
N ASP A 34 6.74 -14.79 6.81
CA ASP A 34 7.52 -13.68 7.32
C ASP A 34 6.60 -12.63 7.96
N GLU A 35 6.63 -12.56 9.29
CA GLU A 35 5.83 -11.62 10.09
C GLU A 35 6.14 -10.16 9.73
N ALA A 36 7.39 -9.83 9.37
CA ALA A 36 7.76 -8.48 8.96
C ALA A 36 7.15 -8.12 7.60
N VAL A 37 7.09 -9.08 6.67
CA VAL A 37 6.38 -8.90 5.39
C VAL A 37 4.89 -8.71 5.64
N MET A 38 4.28 -9.54 6.49
CA MET A 38 2.85 -9.46 6.83
C MET A 38 2.49 -8.11 7.49
N GLU A 39 3.29 -7.63 8.44
CA GLU A 39 3.07 -6.34 9.10
C GLU A 39 3.17 -5.18 8.10
N GLN A 40 4.19 -5.21 7.25
CA GLN A 40 4.39 -4.21 6.20
C GLN A 40 3.25 -4.24 5.16
N ASN A 41 2.77 -5.43 4.81
CA ASN A 41 1.66 -5.61 3.88
C ASN A 41 0.35 -5.01 4.43
N CYS A 42 0.07 -5.22 5.73
CA CYS A 42 -1.07 -4.61 6.43
C CYS A 42 -1.05 -3.07 6.37
N LYS A 43 0.13 -2.45 6.50
CA LYS A 43 0.30 -0.99 6.39
C LYS A 43 -0.02 -0.50 4.97
N VAL A 44 0.51 -1.18 3.96
CA VAL A 44 0.24 -0.87 2.55
C VAL A 44 -1.24 -1.03 2.24
N ASP A 45 -1.88 -2.13 2.65
CA ASP A 45 -3.31 -2.38 2.45
C ASP A 45 -4.18 -1.29 3.08
N THR A 46 -3.86 -0.89 4.32
CA THR A 46 -4.58 0.18 5.01
C THR A 46 -4.50 1.51 4.23
N LEU A 47 -3.33 1.85 3.68
CA LEU A 47 -3.15 3.04 2.86
C LEU A 47 -3.92 2.96 1.53
N VAL A 48 -3.87 1.81 0.85
CA VAL A 48 -4.61 1.57 -0.40
C VAL A 48 -6.12 1.73 -0.17
N VAL A 49 -6.66 1.14 0.90
CA VAL A 49 -8.09 1.25 1.23
C VAL A 49 -8.49 2.69 1.50
N LYS A 50 -7.67 3.47 2.22
CA LYS A 50 -7.92 4.90 2.46
C LYS A 50 -7.95 5.68 1.14
N ILE A 51 -6.96 5.48 0.26
CA ILE A 51 -6.89 6.14 -1.06
C ILE A 51 -8.09 5.77 -1.93
N GLN A 52 -8.47 4.49 -1.96
CA GLN A 52 -9.65 4.04 -2.71
C GLN A 52 -10.95 4.63 -2.17
N LYS A 53 -11.14 4.67 -0.85
CA LYS A 53 -12.30 5.31 -0.22
C LYS A 53 -12.37 6.80 -0.58
N GLU A 54 -11.23 7.49 -0.56
CA GLU A 54 -11.16 8.92 -0.89
C GLU A 54 -11.44 9.17 -2.39
N LYS A 55 -10.93 8.32 -3.29
CA LYS A 55 -11.28 8.35 -4.73
C LYS A 55 -12.78 8.11 -4.95
N ARG A 56 -13.38 7.12 -4.28
CA ARG A 56 -14.83 6.83 -4.40
C ARG A 56 -15.69 8.00 -3.93
N LYS A 57 -15.31 8.66 -2.83
CA LYS A 57 -16.02 9.87 -2.33
C LYS A 57 -15.93 11.03 -3.33
N GLN A 58 -14.74 11.27 -3.90
CA GLN A 58 -14.58 12.32 -4.91
C GLN A 58 -15.42 12.06 -6.17
N ASN A 59 -15.48 10.80 -6.63
CA ASN A 59 -16.27 10.45 -7.81
C ASN A 59 -17.78 10.60 -7.59
N LYS A 60 -18.30 10.27 -6.39
CA LYS A 60 -19.71 10.54 -6.05
C LYS A 60 -20.03 12.03 -6.09
N ASN A 61 -19.18 12.87 -5.52
CA ASN A 61 -19.39 14.32 -5.51
C ASN A 61 -19.25 14.98 -6.90
N GLN A 62 -18.59 14.33 -7.87
CA GLN A 62 -18.52 14.81 -9.26
C GLN A 62 -19.69 14.38 -10.13
N MET A 63 -20.41 13.31 -9.76
CA MET A 63 -21.53 12.77 -10.55
C MET A 63 -22.87 13.43 -10.21
N GLU A 64 -22.99 14.11 -9.07
CA GLU A 64 -24.20 14.83 -8.61
C GLU A 64 -24.23 16.33 -8.97
N ARG A 65 -23.35 16.79 -9.86
CA ARG A 65 -23.23 18.21 -10.26
C ARG A 65 -23.43 18.38 -11.76
#